data_AF-A0A1B6E5Z6-F1
#
_entry.id   AF-A0A1B6E5Z6-F1
#
_cell.length_a   1.000
_cell.length_b   1.000
_cell.length_c   1.000
_cell.angle_alpha   90.00
_cell.angle_beta   90.00
_cell.angle_gamma   90.00
#
_symmetry.space_group_name_H-M   'P 1'
#
loop_
_entity.id
_entity.type
_entity.pdbx_description
1 polymer ?
#
loop_
_entity_poly.entity_id
_entity_poly.type
_entity_poly.pdbx_seq_one_letter_code
_entity_poly.pdbx_strand_id
1 'polypeptide(L)'
;MGVQLQSQSGSAPEYVQALKRMGRAIFHRVVSFWLYADWIYSRTETGKKAKEALNVLHGFTKSIIQQRKAEHRARHLFPKENGNGNKMRAFLDCLIELSDVYSGPLSDADIQEEVDTFMFEGHETTSVALNWAVLLLGVNSDIQEQ
;
A
#
# COMPACT_ATOMS: atom_id res chain seq x y z
N MET A 1 -0.34 8.50 1.62
CA MET A 1 1.12 8.33 1.84
C MET A 1 1.96 9.59 1.73
N GLY A 2 1.51 10.66 1.06
CA GLY A 2 2.28 11.92 1.03
C GLY A 2 3.54 11.90 0.17
N VAL A 3 3.78 10.82 -0.58
CA VAL A 3 4.89 10.65 -1.52
C VAL A 3 4.37 10.85 -2.95
N GLN A 4 5.15 11.56 -3.78
CA GLN A 4 4.90 11.65 -5.22
C GLN A 4 5.28 10.32 -5.88
N LEU A 5 4.29 9.45 -6.02
CA LEU A 5 4.40 8.24 -6.81
C LEU A 5 4.26 8.62 -8.29
N GLN A 6 5.31 8.38 -9.08
CA GLN A 6 5.18 8.34 -10.53
C GLN A 6 4.27 7.15 -10.87
N SER A 7 2.96 7.37 -10.88
CA SER A 7 1.97 6.28 -10.94
C SER A 7 1.89 5.64 -12.34
N GLN A 8 2.25 6.40 -13.37
CA GLN A 8 2.19 5.99 -14.78
C GLN A 8 3.56 5.65 -15.38
N SER A 9 4.65 5.84 -14.63
CA SER A 9 6.03 5.59 -15.08
C SER A 9 6.90 5.07 -13.92
N GLY A 10 7.97 4.32 -14.19
CA GLY A 10 8.83 3.79 -13.12
C GLY A 10 8.29 2.52 -12.46
N SER A 11 8.41 2.39 -11.12
CA SER A 11 8.17 1.14 -10.37
C SER A 11 6.72 0.86 -9.97
N ALA A 12 5.81 1.84 -10.14
CA ALA A 12 4.41 1.68 -9.75
C ALA A 12 3.63 0.62 -10.57
N PRO A 13 3.81 0.50 -11.91
CA PRO A 13 3.18 -0.57 -12.68
C PRO A 13 3.62 -1.97 -12.25
N GLU A 14 4.90 -2.13 -11.89
CA GLU A 14 5.45 -3.39 -11.39
C GLU A 14 4.84 -3.75 -10.03
N TYR A 15 4.70 -2.77 -9.14
CA TYR A 15 3.99 -2.93 -7.86
C TYR A 15 2.55 -3.41 -8.07
N VAL A 16 1.77 -2.74 -8.93
CA VAL A 16 0.37 -3.11 -9.21
C VAL A 16 0.31 -4.52 -9.82
N GLN A 17 1.25 -4.88 -10.69
CA GLN A 17 1.29 -6.22 -11.28
C GLN A 17 1.64 -7.29 -10.23
N ALA A 18 2.58 -7.01 -9.32
CA ALA A 18 2.92 -7.88 -8.20
C ALA A 18 1.71 -8.05 -7.27
N LEU A 19 0.96 -6.99 -7.00
CA LEU A 19 -0.26 -7.00 -6.19
C LEU A 19 -1.31 -7.95 -6.78
N LYS A 20 -1.57 -7.85 -8.09
CA LYS A 20 -2.48 -8.76 -8.81
C LYS A 20 -2.00 -10.22 -8.82
N ARG A 21 -0.68 -10.45 -8.90
CA ARG A 21 -0.09 -11.80 -8.79
C ARG A 21 -0.31 -12.36 -7.39
N MET A 22 -0.08 -11.54 -6.37
CA MET A 22 -0.29 -11.90 -4.97
C MET A 22 -1.77 -12.22 -4.68
N GLY A 23 -2.69 -11.34 -5.09
CA GLY A 23 -4.12 -11.56 -4.89
C GLY A 23 -4.63 -12.85 -5.54
N ARG A 24 -4.17 -13.17 -6.76
CA ARG A 24 -4.49 -14.46 -7.42
C ARG A 24 -3.94 -15.66 -6.65
N ALA A 25 -2.71 -15.55 -6.15
CA ALA A 25 -2.08 -16.63 -5.39
C ALA A 25 -2.79 -16.85 -4.03
N ILE A 26 -3.18 -15.78 -3.34
CA ILE A 26 -3.98 -15.83 -2.10
C ILE A 26 -5.32 -16.48 -2.40
N PHE A 27 -6.06 -16.01 -3.41
CA PHE A 27 -7.35 -16.59 -3.77
C PHE A 27 -7.24 -18.09 -4.08
N HIS A 28 -6.27 -18.48 -4.90
CA HIS A 28 -6.00 -19.89 -5.21
C HIS A 28 -5.68 -20.71 -3.95
N ARG A 29 -4.90 -20.14 -3.02
CA ARG A 29 -4.58 -20.80 -1.75
C ARG A 29 -5.82 -20.95 -0.87
N VAL A 30 -6.67 -19.92 -0.76
CA VAL A 30 -7.88 -19.92 0.06
C VAL A 30 -8.87 -21.00 -0.39
N VAL A 31 -9.07 -21.17 -1.70
CA VAL A 31 -10.00 -22.17 -2.25
C VAL A 31 -9.42 -23.60 -2.32
N SER A 32 -8.11 -23.76 -2.12
CA SER A 32 -7.41 -25.06 -2.25
C SER A 32 -6.90 -25.55 -0.89
N PHE A 33 -7.70 -26.37 -0.21
CA PHE A 33 -7.39 -26.82 1.17
C PHE A 33 -6.02 -27.51 1.31
N TRP A 34 -5.55 -28.21 0.27
CA TRP A 34 -4.23 -28.87 0.27
C TRP A 34 -3.04 -27.90 0.24
N LEU A 35 -3.27 -26.61 -0.03
CA LEU A 35 -2.26 -25.55 0.00
C LEU A 35 -2.23 -24.79 1.34
N TYR A 36 -3.00 -25.21 2.34
CA TYR A 36 -3.03 -24.51 3.63
C TYR A 36 -1.72 -24.70 4.39
N ALA A 37 -1.11 -25.88 4.30
CA ALA A 37 0.19 -26.13 4.90
C ALA A 37 1.30 -25.31 4.21
N ASP A 38 1.96 -24.41 4.96
CA ASP A 38 3.00 -23.51 4.44
C ASP A 38 4.15 -24.24 3.76
N TRP A 39 4.56 -25.39 4.31
CA TRP A 39 5.65 -26.18 3.76
C TRP A 39 5.29 -26.81 2.40
N ILE A 40 4.01 -27.15 2.18
CA ILE A 40 3.52 -27.63 0.88
C ILE A 40 3.51 -26.45 -0.08
N TYR A 41 2.86 -25.35 0.33
CA TYR A 41 2.68 -24.17 -0.50
C TYR A 41 4.01 -23.58 -0.98
N SER A 42 4.99 -23.44 -0.08
CA SER A 42 6.33 -22.92 -0.39
C SER A 42 7.12 -23.76 -1.41
N ARG A 43 6.76 -25.03 -1.60
CA ARG A 43 7.37 -25.91 -2.61
C ARG A 43 6.65 -25.85 -3.96
N THR A 44 5.43 -25.34 -4.02
CA THR A 44 4.68 -25.17 -5.28
C THR A 44 5.23 -24.02 -6.12
N GLU A 45 4.98 -24.08 -7.43
CA GLU A 45 5.30 -22.96 -8.33
C GLU A 45 4.51 -21.69 -7.95
N THR A 46 3.25 -21.84 -7.54
CA THR A 46 2.41 -20.73 -7.07
C THR A 46 3.00 -20.05 -5.83
N GLY A 47 3.49 -20.83 -4.86
CA GLY A 47 4.12 -20.29 -3.66
C GLY A 47 5.43 -19.56 -3.96
N LYS A 48 6.24 -20.06 -4.89
CA LYS A 48 7.46 -19.37 -5.35
C LYS A 48 7.13 -18.02 -6.00
N LYS A 49 6.19 -17.99 -6.94
CA LYS A 49 5.72 -16.76 -7.60
C LYS A 49 5.09 -15.78 -6.62
N ALA A 50 4.36 -16.28 -5.62
CA ALA A 50 3.81 -15.44 -4.56
C ALA A 50 4.93 -14.81 -3.72
N LYS A 51 5.97 -15.57 -3.35
CA LYS A 51 7.12 -15.04 -2.61
C LYS A 51 7.89 -13.98 -3.42
N GLU A 52 8.06 -14.18 -4.72
CA GLU A 52 8.65 -13.16 -5.61
C GLU A 52 7.82 -11.89 -5.64
N ALA A 53 6.49 -12.01 -5.82
CA ALA A 53 5.58 -10.88 -5.77
C ALA A 53 5.64 -10.16 -4.40
N LEU A 54 5.70 -10.90 -3.30
CA LEU A 54 5.82 -10.35 -1.95
C LEU A 54 7.10 -9.50 -1.80
N ASN A 55 8.22 -9.98 -2.35
CA ASN A 55 9.48 -9.24 -2.30
C ASN A 55 9.40 -7.91 -3.05
N VAL A 56 8.70 -7.87 -4.18
CA VAL A 56 8.44 -6.63 -4.92
C VAL A 56 7.56 -5.68 -4.11
N LEU A 57 6.48 -6.19 -3.50
CA LEU A 57 5.57 -5.39 -2.66
C LEU A 57 6.32 -4.77 -1.48
N HIS A 58 7.01 -5.58 -0.68
CA HIS A 58 7.81 -5.10 0.45
C HIS A 58 8.95 -4.17 0.02
N GLY A 59 9.60 -4.44 -1.11
CA GLY A 59 10.66 -3.58 -1.64
C GLY A 59 10.14 -2.19 -1.98
N PHE A 60 8.96 -2.12 -2.58
CA PHE A 60 8.31 -0.87 -2.92
C PHE A 60 7.91 -0.08 -1.67
N THR A 61 7.22 -0.68 -0.71
CA THR A 61 6.81 0.01 0.53
C THR A 61 7.98 0.43 1.40
N LYS A 62 9.05 -0.39 1.49
CA LYS A 62 10.31 0.02 2.13
C LYS A 62 10.91 1.27 1.49
N SER A 63 10.90 1.38 0.15
CA SER A 63 11.44 2.55 -0.52
C SER A 63 10.63 3.83 -0.20
N ILE A 64 9.30 3.72 -0.15
CA ILE A 64 8.39 4.81 0.26
C ILE A 64 8.68 5.24 1.70
N ILE A 65 8.79 4.29 2.62
CA ILE A 65 9.07 4.57 4.04
C ILE A 65 10.43 5.25 4.20
N GLN A 66 11.47 4.74 3.53
CA GLN A 66 12.81 5.31 3.59
C GLN A 66 12.86 6.74 3.04
N GLN A 67 12.24 6.97 1.88
CA GLN A 67 12.12 8.31 1.29
C GLN A 67 11.42 9.25 2.27
N ARG A 68 10.30 8.82 2.84
CA ARG A 68 9.50 9.68 3.72
C ARG A 68 10.19 9.99 5.04
N LYS A 69 10.86 9.00 5.65
CA LYS A 69 11.69 9.20 6.85
C LYS A 69 12.84 10.18 6.58
N ALA A 70 13.46 10.14 5.39
CA ALA A 70 14.50 11.09 5.02
C ALA A 70 13.96 12.53 4.88
N GLU A 71 12.81 12.69 4.22
CA GLU A 71 12.10 13.97 4.12
C GLU A 71 11.69 14.53 5.50
N HIS A 72 11.18 13.66 6.38
CA HIS A 72 10.80 14.01 7.74
C HIS A 72 11.99 14.54 8.55
N ARG A 73 13.13 13.83 8.53
CA ARG A 73 14.37 14.27 9.20
C ARG A 73 14.88 15.60 8.64
N ALA A 74 14.89 15.76 7.32
CA ALA A 74 15.32 17.01 6.69
C ALA A 74 14.46 18.21 7.12
N ARG A 75 13.14 18.00 7.31
CA ARG A 75 12.21 19.03 7.80
C ARG A 75 12.45 19.41 9.26
N HIS A 76 12.88 18.46 10.10
CA HIS A 76 13.29 18.73 11.49
C HIS A 76 14.64 19.44 11.59
N LEU A 77 15.62 19.10 10.75
CA LEU A 77 16.92 19.79 10.71
C LEU A 77 16.84 21.22 10.15
N PHE A 78 15.92 21.47 9.22
CA PHE A 78 15.69 22.78 8.63
C PHE A 78 14.20 23.15 8.77
N PRO A 79 13.76 23.62 9.95
CA PRO A 79 12.39 24.06 10.15
C PRO A 79 12.14 25.26 9.22
N LYS A 80 11.37 25.06 8.15
CA LYS A 80 10.83 26.19 7.41
C LYS A 80 9.85 26.90 8.35
N GLU A 81 10.09 28.18 8.63
CA GLU A 81 9.11 29.09 9.24
C GLU A 81 7.89 29.18 8.34
N ASN A 82 7.02 28.18 8.40
CA ASN A 82 5.76 28.17 7.69
C ASN A 82 4.67 28.06 8.74
N GLY A 83 4.13 29.23 9.07
CA GLY A 83 2.73 29.49 9.37
C GLY A 83 1.99 28.43 10.17
N ASN A 84 1.76 28.78 11.43
CA ASN A 84 0.70 28.26 12.29
C ASN A 84 -0.57 27.86 11.51
N GLY A 85 -1.01 26.60 11.62
CA GLY A 85 -2.28 26.12 11.08
C GLY A 85 -2.31 24.62 10.87
N ASN A 86 -3.33 23.95 11.41
CA ASN A 86 -3.66 22.52 11.27
C ASN A 86 -3.57 22.01 9.82
N LYS A 87 -2.37 21.70 9.33
CA LYS A 87 -2.20 21.06 8.04
C LYS A 87 -2.44 19.56 8.21
N MET A 88 -3.43 19.03 7.50
CA MET A 88 -3.75 17.60 7.51
C MET A 88 -2.49 16.80 7.19
N ARG A 89 -2.04 16.00 8.17
CA ARG A 89 -0.83 15.18 8.04
C ARG A 89 -1.14 13.96 7.17
N ALA A 90 -0.18 13.55 6.35
CA ALA A 90 -0.32 12.28 5.64
C ALA A 90 -0.22 11.13 6.64
N PHE A 91 -0.94 10.04 6.41
CA PHE A 91 -0.95 8.85 7.27
C PHE A 91 0.46 8.38 7.69
N LEU A 92 1.39 8.26 6.73
CA LEU A 92 2.77 7.84 7.00
C LEU A 92 3.55 8.86 7.87
N ASP A 93 3.24 10.15 7.80
CA ASP A 93 3.84 11.15 8.69
C ASP A 93 3.41 10.90 10.13
N CYS A 94 2.14 10.57 10.36
CA CYS A 94 1.63 10.23 11.69
C CYS A 94 2.33 8.98 12.26
N LEU A 95 2.53 7.93 11.45
CA LEU A 95 3.23 6.71 11.90
C LEU A 95 4.69 6.98 12.29
N ILE A 96 5.40 7.80 11.51
CA ILE A 96 6.79 8.17 11.80
C ILE A 96 6.87 9.00 13.09
N GLU A 97 5.99 9.98 13.27
CA GLU A 97 5.95 10.79 14.49
C GLU A 97 5.61 9.94 15.74
N LEU A 98 4.69 8.98 15.63
CA LEU A 98 4.36 8.07 16.73
C LEU A 98 5.56 7.20 17.13
N SER A 99 6.38 6.78 16.16
CA SER A 99 7.63 6.07 16.42
C SER A 99 8.65 6.96 17.15
N ASP A 100 8.78 8.22 16.73
CA ASP A 100 9.80 9.15 17.26
C ASP A 100 9.46 9.72 18.66
N VAL A 101 8.19 10.03 18.93
CA VAL A 101 7.75 10.76 20.15
C VAL A 101 7.65 9.86 21.38
N TYR A 102 7.33 8.58 21.23
CA TYR A 102 6.94 7.72 22.36
C TYR A 102 8.02 6.74 22.84
N SER A 103 9.27 6.84 22.37
CA SER A 103 10.30 5.83 22.68
C SER A 103 9.78 4.39 22.47
N GLY A 104 9.18 4.15 21.29
CA GLY A 104 9.06 2.82 20.68
C GLY A 104 7.83 1.96 20.98
N PRO A 105 6.58 2.37 20.66
CA PRO A 105 5.50 1.41 20.48
C PRO A 105 5.48 0.79 19.07
N LEU A 106 6.04 1.47 18.06
CA LEU A 106 6.04 1.02 16.67
C LEU A 106 7.47 0.81 16.19
N SER A 107 7.81 -0.43 15.88
CA SER A 107 9.04 -0.78 15.18
C SER A 107 8.93 -0.44 13.69
N ASP A 108 10.08 -0.44 13.00
CA ASP A 108 10.11 -0.29 11.55
C ASP A 108 9.32 -1.39 10.82
N ALA A 109 9.19 -2.57 11.42
CA ALA A 109 8.37 -3.65 10.90
C ALA A 109 6.88 -3.32 11.04
N ASP A 110 6.44 -2.82 12.21
CA ASP A 110 5.03 -2.45 12.43
C ASP A 110 4.60 -1.32 11.49
N ILE A 111 5.45 -0.31 11.28
CA ILE A 111 5.18 0.75 10.29
C ILE A 111 5.06 0.15 8.89
N GLN A 112 5.92 -0.83 8.56
CA GLN A 112 5.87 -1.47 7.25
C GLN A 112 4.57 -2.24 7.06
N GLU A 113 4.11 -2.99 8.06
CA GLU A 113 2.87 -3.76 8.01
C GLU A 113 1.64 -2.87 7.81
N GLU A 114 1.56 -1.75 8.52
CA GLU A 114 0.49 -0.76 8.35
C GLU A 114 0.55 -0.12 6.96
N VAL A 115 1.75 0.22 6.49
CA VAL A 115 1.94 0.77 5.14
C VAL A 115 1.55 -0.22 4.05
N ASP A 116 1.97 -1.48 4.17
CA ASP A 116 1.66 -2.57 3.24
C ASP A 116 0.13 -2.77 3.15
N THR A 117 -0.55 -2.78 4.30
CA THR A 117 -2.01 -2.93 4.40
C THR A 117 -2.74 -1.76 3.74
N PHE A 118 -2.44 -0.51 4.14
CA PHE A 118 -3.11 0.66 3.58
C PHE A 118 -2.84 0.87 2.09
N MET A 119 -1.64 0.54 1.60
CA MET A 119 -1.29 0.63 0.18
C MET A 119 -2.01 -0.41 -0.69
N PHE A 120 -2.36 -1.56 -0.11
CA PHE A 120 -3.18 -2.58 -0.77
C PHE A 120 -4.67 -2.19 -0.75
N GLU A 121 -5.21 -1.97 0.45
CA GLU A 121 -6.64 -1.82 0.66
C GLU A 121 -7.20 -0.52 0.09
N GLY A 122 -6.45 0.58 0.22
CA GLY A 122 -6.97 1.92 -0.11
C GLY A 122 -7.21 2.16 -1.60
N HIS A 123 -6.47 1.48 -2.49
CA HIS A 123 -6.55 1.71 -3.94
C HIS A 123 -7.41 0.67 -4.66
N GLU A 124 -7.22 -0.62 -4.39
CA GLU A 124 -7.92 -1.67 -5.15
C GLU A 124 -9.44 -1.63 -4.88
N THR A 125 -9.84 -1.50 -3.62
CA THR A 125 -11.27 -1.50 -3.22
C THR A 125 -12.03 -0.31 -3.80
N THR A 126 -11.45 0.88 -3.70
CA THR A 126 -12.02 2.12 -4.23
C THR A 126 -12.05 2.11 -5.75
N SER A 127 -11.02 1.59 -6.42
CA SER A 127 -11.01 1.44 -7.88
C SER A 127 -12.14 0.53 -8.37
N VAL A 128 -12.37 -0.61 -7.70
CA VAL A 128 -13.47 -1.52 -8.03
C VAL A 128 -14.82 -0.85 -7.79
N ALA A 129 -14.99 -0.18 -6.64
CA ALA A 129 -16.23 0.52 -6.31
C ALA A 129 -16.56 1.62 -7.34
N LEU A 130 -15.58 2.45 -7.72
CA LEU A 130 -15.74 3.49 -8.73
C LEU A 130 -16.06 2.92 -10.11
N ASN A 131 -15.39 1.83 -10.51
CA ASN A 131 -15.69 1.17 -11.79
C ASN A 131 -17.14 0.67 -11.84
N TRP A 132 -17.64 0.06 -10.77
CA TRP A 132 -19.03 -0.35 -10.68
C TRP A 132 -20.00 0.83 -10.63
N ALA A 133 -19.66 1.88 -9.88
CA ALA A 133 -20.49 3.08 -9.82
C ALA A 133 -20.65 3.72 -11.21
N VAL A 134 -19.56 3.91 -11.95
CA VAL A 134 -19.59 4.46 -13.31
C VAL A 134 -20.36 3.55 -14.27
N LEU A 135 -20.16 2.23 -14.17
CA LEU A 135 -20.92 1.27 -14.97
C LEU A 135 -22.43 1.37 -14.70
N LEU A 136 -22.83 1.43 -13.43
CA LEU A 136 -24.23 1.50 -13.03
C LEU A 136 -24.86 2.84 -13.44
N LEU A 137 -24.14 3.95 -13.34
CA LEU A 137 -24.61 5.25 -13.84
C LEU A 137 -24.82 5.22 -15.36
N GLY A 138 -23.86 4.67 -16.12
CA GLY A 138 -23.97 4.60 -17.58
C GLY A 138 -25.11 3.70 -18.08
N VAL A 139 -25.56 2.73 -17.28
CA VAL A 139 -26.72 1.87 -17.60
C VAL A 139 -28.05 2.51 -17.18
N ASN A 140 -28.06 3.43 -16.21
CA ASN A 140 -29.27 4.08 -15.68
C ASN A 140 -29.19 5.60 -15.92
N SER A 141 -29.45 6.02 -17.15
CA SER A 141 -29.33 7.43 -17.57
C SER A 141 -30.24 8.38 -16.79
N ASP A 142 -31.39 7.90 -16.36
CA ASP A 142 -32.35 8.63 -15.51
C ASP A 142 -31.79 8.97 -14.12
N ILE A 143 -30.92 8.10 -13.57
CA ILE A 143 -30.23 8.34 -12.31
C ILE A 143 -28.97 9.20 -12.52
N GLN A 144 -28.29 9.06 -13.66
CA GLN A 144 -27.11 9.86 -13.98
C GLN A 144 -27.43 11.34 -14.24
N GLU A 145 -28.62 11.65 -14.76
CA GLU A 145 -29.05 13.02 -15.08
C GLU A 145 -29.70 13.78 -13.88
N GLN A 146 -29.93 13.12 -12.74
CA GLN A 146 -30.40 13.76 -11.49
C GLN A 146 -29.31 14.58 -10.81
#